data_AF-A0A1N6IV06-F1
#
_entry.id   AF-A0A1N6IV06-F1
#
_cell.length_a   1.000
_cell.length_b   1.000
_cell.length_c   1.000
_cell.angle_alpha   90.00
_cell.angle_beta   90.00
_cell.angle_gamma   90.00
#
_symmetry.space_group_name_H-M   'P 1'
#
loop_
_entity.id
_entity.type
_entity.pdbx_description
1 polymer ?
#
loop_
_entity_poly.entity_id
_entity_poly.type
_entity_poly.pdbx_seq_one_letter_code
_entity_poly.pdbx_strand_id
1 'polypeptide(L)'
;MSIKDRIKAFVFEDESGKTKEPVDAAGEVPASDPPPHASVSEAPQAAAVIEQSGTGLDVPAVEDHIDQQIQSNQAFAPVAAFLKMAESMKSVIGDEKQRFQAAQAATNTPTDALLGAVKSYASVLEHETTAFEQTFVAQAEGEIRALGDQEKQLSQQISDLQAKLSNLSARKEEIGAQSIAKAGDLAKAKIDFGSVSSTLNKRYTDLAAKLQQHLGGAAHGQ
;
A
#
# COMPACT_ATOMS: atom_id res chain seq x y z
N MET A 1 -19.29 -19.19 -23.53
CA MET A 1 -18.73 -20.40 -22.87
C MET A 1 -17.33 -20.03 -22.46
N SER A 2 -17.08 -19.99 -21.15
CA SER A 2 -15.76 -19.65 -20.59
C SER A 2 -14.75 -20.74 -20.95
N ILE A 3 -13.47 -20.41 -21.09
CA ILE A 3 -12.40 -21.39 -21.27
C ILE A 3 -12.38 -22.44 -20.13
N LYS A 4 -12.90 -22.13 -18.92
CA LYS A 4 -13.12 -23.14 -17.86
C LYS A 4 -14.01 -24.31 -18.30
N ASP A 5 -15.02 -24.05 -19.14
CA ASP A 5 -15.91 -25.09 -19.66
C ASP A 5 -15.23 -25.92 -20.77
N ARG A 6 -14.22 -25.36 -21.44
CA ARG A 6 -13.47 -26.02 -22.51
C ARG A 6 -12.23 -26.77 -22.00
N ILE A 7 -11.55 -26.26 -20.97
CA ILE A 7 -10.42 -26.94 -20.33
C ILE A 7 -10.89 -28.16 -19.54
N LYS A 8 -12.09 -28.14 -18.94
CA LYS A 8 -12.70 -29.34 -18.35
C LYS A 8 -12.85 -30.50 -19.34
N ALA A 9 -12.96 -30.21 -20.64
CA ALA A 9 -12.98 -31.24 -21.69
C ALA A 9 -11.59 -31.82 -22.04
N PHE A 10 -10.51 -31.24 -21.51
CA PHE A 10 -9.12 -31.70 -21.73
C PHE A 10 -8.48 -32.35 -20.50
N VAL A 11 -9.14 -32.33 -19.34
CA VAL A 11 -8.67 -33.03 -18.15
C VAL A 11 -9.15 -34.48 -18.23
N PHE A 12 -8.25 -35.37 -18.67
CA PHE A 12 -8.43 -36.81 -18.47
C PHE A 12 -8.41 -37.08 -16.96
N GLU A 13 -9.47 -37.69 -16.43
CA GLU A 13 -9.48 -38.29 -15.10
C GLU A 13 -8.44 -39.42 -15.08
N ASP A 14 -7.24 -39.14 -14.56
CA ASP A 14 -6.27 -40.16 -14.17
C ASP A 14 -6.67 -40.68 -12.78
N GLU A 15 -7.63 -41.61 -12.76
CA GLU A 15 -7.82 -42.54 -11.65
C GLU A 15 -6.78 -43.66 -11.74
N SER A 16 -5.54 -43.39 -11.31
CA SER A 16 -4.64 -44.47 -10.89
C SER A 16 -3.74 -44.01 -9.74
N GLY A 17 -3.97 -44.62 -8.58
CA GLY A 17 -3.38 -44.20 -7.31
C GLY A 17 -2.00 -44.78 -7.00
N LYS A 18 -1.38 -44.18 -5.98
CA LYS A 18 -0.31 -44.69 -5.07
C LYS A 18 0.99 -45.12 -5.79
N THR A 19 2.19 -44.67 -5.42
CA THR A 19 2.78 -44.69 -4.07
C THR A 19 4.19 -44.07 -4.10
N LYS A 20 4.59 -43.41 -3.00
CA LYS A 20 5.93 -43.28 -2.36
C LYS A 20 7.07 -42.42 -3.00
N GLU A 21 7.47 -41.43 -2.21
CA GLU A 21 8.78 -40.73 -2.10
C GLU A 21 9.96 -41.68 -1.75
N PRO A 22 11.19 -41.18 -1.47
CA PRO A 22 12.10 -40.34 -2.28
C PRO A 22 13.53 -40.95 -2.33
N VAL A 23 14.41 -40.48 -3.22
CA VAL A 23 15.87 -40.68 -3.05
C VAL A 23 16.64 -39.45 -3.55
N ASP A 24 17.38 -38.84 -2.62
CA ASP A 24 18.44 -37.85 -2.85
C ASP A 24 19.63 -38.45 -3.61
N ALA A 25 20.22 -37.69 -4.54
CA ALA A 25 21.67 -37.70 -4.77
C ALA A 25 22.11 -36.45 -5.54
N ALA A 26 22.99 -35.68 -4.90
CA ALA A 26 23.73 -34.56 -5.45
C ALA A 26 24.74 -35.00 -6.54
N GLY A 27 24.97 -34.12 -7.51
CA GLY A 27 26.06 -34.23 -8.49
C GLY A 27 26.21 -32.94 -9.30
N GLU A 28 27.38 -32.31 -9.19
CA GLU A 28 27.78 -31.02 -9.77
C GLU A 28 27.97 -31.01 -11.31
N VAL A 29 27.84 -29.76 -11.82
CA VAL A 29 28.07 -29.09 -13.12
C VAL A 29 29.23 -29.60 -14.02
N PRO A 30 29.23 -29.35 -15.36
CA PRO A 30 29.58 -28.02 -15.89
C PRO A 30 28.78 -27.52 -17.11
N ALA A 31 28.92 -26.21 -17.33
CA ALA A 31 28.31 -25.38 -18.37
C ALA A 31 28.59 -25.84 -19.80
N SER A 32 27.59 -25.70 -20.67
CA SER A 32 27.75 -25.76 -22.13
C SER A 32 27.13 -24.50 -22.74
N ASP A 33 27.96 -23.75 -23.46
CA ASP A 33 27.57 -22.60 -24.28
C ASP A 33 26.50 -22.99 -25.33
N PRO A 34 25.46 -22.17 -25.55
CA PRO A 34 24.56 -22.36 -26.68
C PRO A 34 25.11 -21.71 -27.97
N PRO A 35 24.92 -22.33 -29.15
CA PRO A 35 25.24 -21.72 -30.44
C PRO A 35 24.18 -20.67 -30.85
N PRO A 36 24.50 -19.79 -31.82
CA PRO A 36 23.72 -18.58 -32.08
C PRO A 36 22.50 -18.91 -32.92
N HIS A 37 21.31 -18.71 -32.36
CA HIS A 37 20.09 -18.62 -33.15
C HIS A 37 19.64 -17.16 -33.21
N ALA A 38 19.69 -16.63 -34.43
CA ALA A 38 19.17 -15.32 -34.81
C ALA A 38 17.72 -15.21 -34.35
N SER A 39 17.47 -14.39 -33.33
CA SER A 39 16.13 -13.98 -32.96
C SER A 39 15.72 -12.84 -33.87
N VAL A 40 14.78 -13.15 -34.75
CA VAL A 40 13.99 -12.20 -35.52
C VAL A 40 13.40 -11.20 -34.54
N SER A 41 13.68 -9.91 -34.75
CA SER A 41 13.02 -8.83 -34.03
C SER A 41 11.53 -8.85 -34.36
N GLU A 42 10.74 -9.48 -33.51
CA GLU A 42 9.31 -9.22 -33.43
C GLU A 42 9.13 -7.92 -32.66
N ALA A 43 8.46 -6.96 -33.29
CA ALA A 43 8.21 -5.64 -32.73
C ALA A 43 7.48 -5.77 -31.38
N PRO A 44 7.70 -4.85 -30.43
CA PRO A 44 7.01 -4.89 -29.15
C PRO A 44 5.52 -4.67 -29.39
N GLN A 45 4.75 -5.75 -29.36
CA GLN A 45 3.30 -5.64 -29.22
C GLN A 45 3.05 -5.05 -27.83
N ALA A 46 2.32 -3.94 -27.83
CA ALA A 46 2.06 -3.12 -26.67
C ALA A 46 1.56 -3.97 -25.50
N ALA A 47 2.30 -3.96 -24.40
CA ALA A 47 1.85 -4.50 -23.12
C ALA A 47 0.50 -3.86 -22.80
N ALA A 48 -0.54 -4.69 -22.67
CA ALA A 48 -1.86 -4.22 -22.32
C ALA A 48 -1.78 -3.64 -20.90
N VAL A 49 -2.14 -2.36 -20.80
CA VAL A 49 -2.38 -1.71 -19.52
C VAL A 49 -3.54 -2.46 -18.88
N ILE A 50 -3.26 -3.28 -17.87
CA ILE A 50 -4.28 -3.80 -16.96
C ILE A 50 -4.83 -2.56 -16.25
N GLU A 51 -5.90 -1.97 -16.79
CA GLU A 51 -6.54 -0.81 -16.17
C GLU A 51 -7.10 -1.25 -14.81
N GLN A 52 -6.39 -0.87 -13.75
CA GLN A 52 -6.87 -0.96 -12.38
C GLN A 52 -8.07 -0.03 -12.22
N SER A 53 -9.26 -0.58 -12.40
CA SER A 53 -10.46 -0.03 -11.81
C SER A 53 -10.29 -0.12 -10.29
N GLY A 54 -10.18 1.04 -9.64
CA GLY A 54 -9.67 1.17 -8.27
C GLY A 54 -10.12 0.07 -7.28
N THR A 55 -9.14 -0.47 -6.56
CA THR A 55 -9.20 -1.41 -5.42
C THR A 55 -9.14 -2.92 -5.68
N GLY A 56 -9.05 -3.41 -6.92
CA GLY A 56 -8.84 -4.84 -7.12
C GLY A 56 -8.42 -5.25 -8.52
N LEU A 57 -7.80 -6.43 -8.62
CA LEU A 57 -7.61 -7.11 -9.89
C LEU A 57 -8.96 -7.64 -10.36
N ASP A 58 -9.45 -7.15 -11.50
CA ASP A 58 -10.63 -7.67 -12.17
C ASP A 58 -10.28 -8.99 -12.86
N VAL A 59 -10.39 -10.09 -12.11
CA VAL A 59 -10.04 -11.43 -12.60
C VAL A 59 -10.82 -11.81 -13.87
N PRO A 60 -12.14 -11.58 -13.97
CA PRO A 60 -12.88 -11.76 -15.22
C PRO A 60 -12.28 -10.99 -16.41
N ALA A 61 -11.92 -9.71 -16.24
CA ALA A 61 -11.33 -8.93 -17.32
C ALA A 61 -9.95 -9.44 -17.74
N VAL A 62 -9.14 -9.94 -16.79
CA VAL A 62 -7.85 -10.57 -17.07
C VAL A 62 -8.05 -11.91 -17.79
N GLU A 63 -9.00 -12.73 -17.36
CA GLU A 63 -9.38 -13.98 -18.05
C GLU A 63 -9.81 -13.68 -19.50
N ASP A 64 -10.68 -12.69 -19.72
CA ASP A 64 -11.13 -12.29 -21.06
C ASP A 64 -9.98 -11.76 -21.93
N HIS A 65 -9.02 -11.03 -21.35
CA HIS A 65 -7.85 -10.54 -22.06
C HIS A 65 -6.96 -11.70 -22.53
N ILE A 66 -6.63 -12.63 -21.63
CA ILE A 66 -5.84 -13.82 -21.94
C ILE A 66 -6.54 -14.64 -23.03
N ASP A 67 -7.85 -14.85 -22.90
CA ASP A 67 -8.67 -15.55 -23.88
C ASP A 67 -8.62 -14.86 -25.25
N GLN A 68 -8.63 -13.53 -25.29
CA GLN A 68 -8.50 -12.76 -26.52
C GLN A 68 -7.11 -12.89 -27.15
N GLN A 69 -6.04 -12.82 -26.35
CA GLN A 69 -4.66 -12.99 -26.82
C GLN A 69 -4.46 -14.37 -27.45
N ILE A 70 -4.93 -15.41 -26.75
CA ILE A 70 -4.99 -16.78 -27.25
C ILE A 70 -5.72 -16.86 -28.59
N GLN A 71 -6.92 -16.28 -28.68
CA GLN A 71 -7.77 -16.36 -29.87
C GLN A 71 -7.19 -15.60 -31.06
N SER A 72 -6.46 -14.51 -30.79
CA SER A 72 -5.79 -13.70 -31.80
C SER A 72 -4.50 -14.34 -32.31
N ASN A 73 -3.95 -15.32 -31.60
CA ASN A 73 -2.75 -16.03 -32.01
C ASN A 73 -3.03 -16.91 -33.24
N GLN A 74 -2.28 -16.71 -34.33
CA GLN A 74 -2.46 -17.48 -35.58
C GLN A 74 -2.28 -18.99 -35.39
N ALA A 75 -1.44 -19.41 -34.44
CA ALA A 75 -1.26 -20.82 -34.10
C ALA A 75 -2.55 -21.46 -33.58
N PHE A 76 -3.51 -20.67 -33.08
CA PHE A 76 -4.77 -21.16 -32.54
C PHE A 76 -5.86 -21.42 -33.59
N ALA A 77 -5.81 -20.75 -34.75
CA ALA A 77 -6.86 -20.87 -35.76
C ALA A 77 -7.19 -22.33 -36.19
N PRO A 78 -6.20 -23.23 -36.38
CA PRO A 78 -6.47 -24.63 -36.69
C PRO A 78 -7.15 -25.39 -35.54
N VAL A 79 -6.79 -25.09 -34.28
CA VAL A 79 -7.42 -25.68 -33.10
C VAL A 79 -8.85 -25.17 -32.92
N ALA A 80 -9.10 -23.89 -33.16
CA ALA A 80 -10.45 -23.32 -33.11
C ALA A 80 -11.38 -24.02 -34.11
N ALA A 81 -10.91 -24.27 -35.33
CA ALA A 81 -11.64 -25.03 -36.35
C ALA A 81 -11.87 -26.48 -35.93
N PHE A 82 -10.83 -27.15 -35.42
CA PHE A 82 -10.90 -28.51 -34.88
C PHE A 82 -11.94 -28.63 -33.75
N LEU A 83 -11.89 -27.74 -32.75
CA LEU A 83 -12.81 -27.76 -31.61
C LEU A 83 -14.25 -27.47 -32.01
N LYS A 84 -14.45 -26.54 -32.95
CA LYS A 84 -15.79 -26.26 -33.49
C LYS A 84 -16.37 -27.49 -34.20
N MET A 85 -15.53 -28.20 -34.96
CA MET A 85 -15.94 -29.42 -35.64
C MET A 85 -16.23 -30.56 -34.66
N ALA A 86 -15.35 -30.76 -33.67
CA ALA A 86 -15.56 -31.73 -32.61
C ALA A 86 -16.88 -31.48 -31.85
N GLU A 87 -17.16 -30.23 -31.46
CA GLU A 87 -18.41 -29.91 -30.75
C GLU A 87 -19.64 -30.15 -31.63
N SER A 88 -19.59 -29.83 -32.92
CA SER A 88 -20.71 -30.09 -33.85
C SER A 88 -21.04 -31.58 -33.99
N MET A 89 -20.03 -32.45 -33.85
CA MET A 89 -20.16 -33.89 -33.96
C MET A 89 -20.62 -34.57 -32.66
N LYS A 90 -20.65 -33.86 -31.53
CA LYS A 90 -21.03 -34.39 -30.21
C LYS A 90 -22.43 -34.98 -30.15
N SER A 91 -23.35 -34.48 -30.97
CA SER A 91 -24.71 -35.00 -31.08
C SER A 91 -24.81 -36.34 -31.83
N VAL A 92 -23.81 -36.68 -32.63
CA VAL A 92 -23.78 -37.87 -33.50
C VAL A 92 -22.80 -38.92 -32.99
N ILE A 93 -21.66 -38.47 -32.46
CA ILE A 93 -20.59 -39.32 -31.93
C ILE A 93 -20.42 -39.02 -30.44
N GLY A 94 -20.98 -39.91 -29.62
CA GLY A 94 -20.89 -39.82 -28.15
C GLY A 94 -19.48 -40.08 -27.63
N ASP A 95 -18.73 -40.98 -28.27
CA ASP A 95 -17.35 -41.29 -27.93
C ASP A 95 -16.40 -40.15 -28.32
N GLU A 96 -15.65 -39.63 -27.35
CA GLU A 96 -14.77 -38.48 -27.53
C GLU A 96 -13.59 -38.75 -28.45
N LYS A 97 -13.00 -39.95 -28.36
CA LYS A 97 -11.86 -40.32 -29.18
C LYS A 97 -12.26 -40.40 -30.66
N GLN A 98 -13.38 -41.04 -30.96
CA GLN A 98 -13.92 -41.11 -32.33
C GLN A 98 -14.32 -39.72 -32.84
N ARG A 99 -14.91 -38.88 -31.97
CA ARG A 99 -15.29 -37.50 -32.31
C ARG A 99 -14.07 -36.65 -32.68
N PHE A 100 -13.00 -36.74 -31.91
CA PHE A 100 -11.76 -36.01 -32.19
C PHE A 100 -11.04 -36.53 -33.43
N GLN A 101 -11.02 -37.85 -33.67
CA GLN A 101 -10.50 -38.41 -34.92
C GLN A 101 -11.30 -37.94 -36.15
N ALA A 102 -12.63 -37.93 -36.04
CA ALA A 102 -13.51 -37.44 -37.10
C ALA A 102 -13.34 -35.92 -37.34
N ALA A 103 -13.21 -35.13 -36.28
CA ALA A 103 -12.94 -33.70 -36.36
C ALA A 103 -11.58 -33.42 -37.01
N GLN A 104 -10.54 -34.15 -36.63
CA GLN A 104 -9.20 -34.02 -37.21
C GLN A 104 -9.21 -34.32 -38.71
N ALA A 105 -9.88 -35.40 -39.11
CA ALA A 105 -10.02 -35.78 -40.52
C ALA A 105 -10.83 -34.72 -41.31
N ALA A 106 -11.89 -34.17 -40.72
CA ALA A 106 -12.74 -33.18 -41.35
C ALA A 106 -12.08 -31.79 -41.49
N THR A 107 -11.20 -31.40 -40.56
CA THR A 107 -10.48 -30.11 -40.61
C THR A 107 -9.11 -30.22 -41.25
N ASN A 108 -8.69 -31.42 -41.65
CA ASN A 108 -7.36 -31.73 -42.20
C ASN A 108 -6.22 -31.11 -41.36
N THR A 109 -6.38 -31.11 -40.03
CA THR A 109 -5.45 -30.45 -39.12
C THR A 109 -4.42 -31.47 -38.63
N PRO A 110 -3.13 -31.30 -38.96
CA PRO A 110 -2.11 -32.24 -38.53
C PRO A 110 -1.95 -32.18 -37.00
N THR A 111 -1.63 -33.33 -36.39
CA THR A 111 -1.43 -33.43 -34.93
C THR A 111 -0.37 -32.44 -34.43
N ASP A 112 0.67 -32.19 -35.22
CA ASP A 112 1.73 -31.22 -34.91
C ASP A 112 1.20 -29.77 -34.84
N ALA A 113 0.19 -29.41 -35.64
CA ALA A 113 -0.44 -28.09 -35.54
C ALA A 113 -1.29 -27.95 -34.28
N LEU A 114 -1.98 -29.02 -33.87
CA LEU A 114 -2.73 -29.05 -32.59
C LEU A 114 -1.76 -28.94 -31.40
N LEU A 115 -0.65 -29.69 -31.41
CA LEU A 115 0.40 -29.61 -30.39
C LEU A 115 1.12 -28.26 -30.38
N GLY A 116 1.42 -27.70 -31.55
CA GLY A 116 2.03 -26.38 -31.69
C GLY A 116 1.16 -25.27 -31.12
N ALA A 117 -0.14 -25.34 -31.36
CA ALA A 117 -1.10 -24.43 -30.75
C ALA A 117 -1.11 -24.54 -29.22
N VAL A 118 -1.17 -25.75 -28.65
CA VAL A 118 -1.08 -25.99 -27.19
C VAL A 118 0.22 -25.42 -26.59
N LYS A 119 1.34 -25.51 -27.31
CA LYS A 119 2.59 -24.85 -26.88
C LYS A 119 2.51 -23.33 -26.97
N SER A 120 1.83 -22.81 -27.99
CA SER A 120 1.58 -21.37 -28.14
C SER A 120 0.74 -20.80 -26.99
N TYR A 121 -0.22 -21.56 -26.46
CA TYR A 121 -0.96 -21.20 -25.26
C TYR A 121 -0.05 -21.02 -24.04
N ALA A 122 0.85 -21.99 -23.81
CA ALA A 122 1.80 -21.91 -22.70
C ALA A 122 2.67 -20.66 -22.80
N SER A 123 3.10 -20.29 -24.02
CA SER A 123 3.87 -19.07 -24.26
C SER A 123 3.07 -17.79 -23.98
N VAL A 124 1.78 -17.73 -24.37
CA VAL A 124 0.92 -16.58 -24.03
C VAL A 124 0.76 -16.47 -22.52
N LEU A 125 0.50 -17.57 -21.81
CA LEU A 125 0.37 -17.57 -20.35
C LEU A 125 1.68 -17.14 -19.65
N GLU A 126 2.83 -17.59 -20.14
CA GLU A 126 4.14 -17.19 -19.61
C GLU A 126 4.41 -15.69 -19.83
N HIS A 127 4.06 -15.17 -21.00
CA HIS A 127 4.14 -13.74 -21.30
C HIS A 127 3.24 -12.91 -20.39
N GLU A 128 1.98 -13.30 -20.24
CA GLU A 128 1.01 -12.60 -19.37
C GLU A 128 1.40 -12.68 -17.90
N THR A 129 1.96 -13.81 -17.45
CA THR A 129 2.52 -13.94 -16.09
C THR A 129 3.65 -12.95 -15.88
N THR A 130 4.58 -12.88 -16.82
CA THR A 130 5.72 -11.94 -16.76
C THR A 130 5.22 -10.49 -16.76
N ALA A 131 4.26 -10.16 -17.61
CA ALA A 131 3.67 -8.82 -17.68
C ALA A 131 2.95 -8.43 -16.37
N PHE A 132 2.22 -9.37 -15.77
CA PHE A 132 1.56 -9.19 -14.48
C PHE A 132 2.58 -8.92 -13.36
N GLU A 133 3.64 -9.72 -13.27
CA GLU A 133 4.70 -9.52 -12.27
C GLU A 133 5.40 -8.16 -12.44
N GLN A 134 5.80 -7.82 -13.66
CA GLN A 134 6.55 -6.60 -13.91
C GLN A 134 5.73 -5.32 -13.77
N THR A 135 4.43 -5.38 -14.07
CA THR A 135 3.58 -4.19 -14.08
C THR A 135 2.79 -4.11 -12.79
N PHE A 136 1.95 -5.10 -12.53
CA PHE A 136 1.00 -5.05 -11.42
C PHE A 136 1.70 -5.26 -10.08
N VAL A 137 2.50 -6.33 -9.95
CA VAL A 137 3.15 -6.65 -8.67
C VAL A 137 4.17 -5.57 -8.32
N ALA A 138 5.04 -5.20 -9.26
CA ALA A 138 6.04 -4.16 -9.01
C ALA A 138 5.42 -2.78 -8.66
N GLN A 139 4.32 -2.40 -9.32
CA GLN A 139 3.61 -1.17 -9.00
C GLN A 139 2.99 -1.25 -7.59
N ALA A 140 2.30 -2.35 -7.27
CA ALA A 140 1.68 -2.54 -5.96
C ALA A 140 2.73 -2.54 -4.83
N GLU A 141 3.87 -3.19 -5.02
CA GLU A 141 4.99 -3.15 -4.08
C GLU A 141 5.55 -1.74 -3.90
N GLY A 142 5.65 -0.97 -5.00
CA GLY A 142 6.05 0.43 -4.98
C GLY A 142 5.08 1.30 -4.17
N GLU A 143 3.78 1.14 -4.38
CA GLU A 143 2.72 1.84 -3.66
C GLU A 143 2.71 1.49 -2.17
N ILE A 144 2.84 0.20 -1.82
CA ILE A 144 2.95 -0.26 -0.44
C ILE A 144 4.17 0.38 0.25
N ARG A 145 5.32 0.41 -0.43
CA ARG A 145 6.53 1.03 0.11
C ARG A 145 6.34 2.54 0.31
N ALA A 146 5.75 3.24 -0.66
CA ALA A 146 5.45 4.67 -0.56
C ALA A 146 4.50 5.00 0.60
N LEU A 147 3.44 4.20 0.77
CA LEU A 147 2.51 4.33 1.90
C LEU A 147 3.21 4.08 3.24
N GLY A 148 4.07 3.07 3.33
CA GLY A 148 4.86 2.78 4.53
C GLY A 148 5.84 3.90 4.90
N ASP A 149 6.44 4.56 3.91
CA ASP A 149 7.31 5.71 4.15
C ASP A 149 6.51 6.95 4.60
N GLN A 150 5.33 7.17 4.03
CA GLN A 150 4.40 8.21 4.47
C GLN A 150 3.93 7.99 5.92
N GLU A 151 3.61 6.75 6.28
CA GLU A 151 3.23 6.37 7.65
C GLU A 151 4.35 6.69 8.66
N LYS A 152 5.60 6.33 8.32
CA LYS A 152 6.77 6.65 9.16
C LYS A 152 6.96 8.15 9.31
N GLN A 153 6.84 8.90 8.22
CA GLN A 153 6.97 10.36 8.26
C GLN A 153 5.90 11.00 9.16
N LEU A 154 4.64 10.57 9.02
CA LEU A 154 3.55 11.05 9.86
C LEU A 154 3.77 10.67 11.34
N SER A 155 4.24 9.46 11.61
CA SER A 155 4.56 9.01 12.96
C SER A 155 5.66 9.88 13.60
N GLN A 156 6.70 10.24 12.86
CA GLN A 156 7.73 11.15 13.33
C GLN A 156 7.16 12.55 13.62
N GLN A 157 6.32 13.09 12.72
CA GLN A 157 5.67 14.39 12.93
C GLN A 157 4.78 14.40 14.19
N ILE A 158 4.05 13.30 14.45
CA ILE A 158 3.24 13.14 15.66
C ILE A 158 4.13 13.19 16.91
N SER A 159 5.25 12.46 16.90
CA SER A 159 6.22 12.44 18.00
C SER A 159 6.80 13.84 18.27
N ASP A 160 7.21 14.56 17.22
CA ASP A 160 7.75 15.92 17.33
C ASP A 160 6.71 16.91 17.90
N LEU A 161 5.44 16.79 17.47
CA LEU A 161 4.35 17.62 17.98
C LEU A 161 4.05 17.32 19.45
N GLN A 162 4.09 16.05 19.87
CA GLN A 162 3.94 15.68 21.27
C GLN A 162 5.07 16.27 22.14
N ALA A 163 6.31 16.23 21.66
CA ALA A 163 7.44 16.85 22.36
C ALA A 163 7.27 18.37 22.51
N LYS A 164 6.83 19.06 21.44
CA LYS A 164 6.52 20.50 21.48
C LYS A 164 5.40 20.81 22.46
N LEU A 165 4.34 20.02 22.47
CA LEU A 165 3.21 20.20 23.40
C LEU A 165 3.64 20.04 24.86
N SER A 166 4.47 19.04 25.15
CA SER A 166 5.05 18.83 26.48
C SER A 166 5.89 20.03 26.92
N ASN A 167 6.79 20.53 26.06
CA ASN A 167 7.61 21.70 26.34
C ASN A 167 6.78 22.96 26.62
N LEU A 168 5.78 23.24 25.76
CA LEU A 168 4.89 24.39 25.94
C LEU A 168 4.06 24.29 27.22
N SER A 169 3.65 23.09 27.60
CA SER A 169 2.90 22.85 28.84
C SER A 169 3.77 23.12 30.07
N ALA A 170 5.01 22.62 30.08
CA ALA A 170 5.97 22.91 31.15
C ALA A 170 6.25 24.42 31.27
N ARG A 171 6.41 25.11 30.14
CA ARG A 171 6.63 26.57 30.13
C ARG A 171 5.42 27.34 30.63
N LYS A 172 4.19 26.89 30.33
CA LYS A 172 2.96 27.47 30.87
C LYS A 172 2.92 27.34 32.40
N GLU A 173 3.27 26.17 32.94
CA GLU A 173 3.33 25.94 34.39
C GLU A 173 4.37 26.84 35.06
N GLU A 174 5.56 26.96 34.47
CA GLU A 174 6.61 27.85 34.96
C GLU A 174 6.15 29.31 35.01
N ILE A 175 5.57 29.82 33.91
CA ILE A 175 5.03 31.18 33.84
C ILE A 175 3.91 31.37 34.87
N GLY A 176 3.05 30.36 35.05
CA GLY A 176 2.00 30.37 36.06
C GLY A 176 2.58 30.52 37.48
N ALA A 177 3.59 29.73 37.82
CA ALA A 177 4.29 29.81 39.10
C ALA A 177 4.95 31.18 39.31
N GLN A 178 5.63 31.71 38.29
CA GLN A 178 6.23 33.05 38.33
C GLN A 178 5.18 34.14 38.55
N SER A 179 4.03 34.05 37.88
CA SER A 179 2.93 35.00 38.05
C SER A 179 2.39 34.99 39.47
N ILE A 180 2.20 33.82 40.07
CA ILE A 180 1.74 33.68 41.46
C ILE A 180 2.77 34.28 42.42
N ALA A 181 4.06 33.98 42.23
CA ALA A 181 5.13 34.53 43.06
C ALA A 181 5.17 36.06 42.99
N LYS A 182 5.10 36.63 41.78
CA LYS A 182 5.07 38.10 41.59
C LYS A 182 3.83 38.75 42.19
N ALA A 183 2.67 38.09 42.13
CA ALA A 183 1.46 38.58 42.80
C ALA A 183 1.64 38.60 44.33
N GLY A 184 2.29 37.58 44.90
CA GLY A 184 2.64 37.52 46.32
C GLY A 184 3.60 38.64 46.74
N ASP A 185 4.69 38.83 45.99
CA ASP A 185 5.66 39.91 46.22
C ASP A 185 4.99 41.29 46.19
N LEU A 186 4.11 41.52 45.19
CA LEU A 186 3.35 42.76 45.07
C LEU A 186 2.41 42.98 46.26
N ALA A 187 1.70 41.94 46.70
CA ALA A 187 0.82 42.03 47.87
C ALA A 187 1.60 42.39 49.13
N LYS A 188 2.77 41.77 49.34
CA LYS A 188 3.67 42.10 50.45
C LYS A 188 4.15 43.54 50.39
N ALA A 189 4.63 43.99 49.23
CA ALA A 189 5.09 45.37 49.04
C ALA A 189 3.98 46.40 49.34
N LYS A 190 2.72 46.11 48.98
CA LYS A 190 1.57 46.97 49.33
C LYS A 190 1.34 47.05 50.85
N ILE A 191 1.45 45.94 51.56
CA ILE A 191 1.31 45.89 53.03
C ILE A 191 2.44 46.70 53.68
N ASP A 192 3.69 46.46 53.28
CA ASP A 192 4.86 47.14 53.81
C ASP A 192 4.77 48.66 53.56
N PHE A 193 4.38 49.07 52.35
CA PHE A 193 4.15 50.48 52.02
C PHE A 193 3.04 51.10 52.87
N GLY A 194 1.92 50.41 53.08
CA GLY A 194 0.83 50.85 53.96
C GLY A 194 1.31 51.08 55.40
N SER A 195 2.15 50.18 55.93
CA SER A 195 2.75 50.30 57.25
C SER A 195 3.68 51.53 57.36
N VAL A 196 4.55 51.73 56.36
CA VAL A 196 5.43 52.90 56.27
C VAL A 196 4.63 54.19 56.20
N SER A 197 3.60 54.24 55.34
CA SER A 197 2.73 55.40 55.18
C SER A 197 2.01 55.76 56.50
N SER A 198 1.43 54.77 57.19
CA SER A 198 0.78 54.97 58.50
C SER A 198 1.76 55.49 59.56
N THR A 199 2.97 54.92 59.61
CA THR A 199 4.02 55.34 60.54
C THR A 199 4.45 56.80 60.29
N LEU A 200 4.66 57.17 59.03
CA LEU A 200 5.01 58.54 58.65
C LEU A 200 3.87 59.51 58.99
N ASN A 201 2.63 59.17 58.67
CA ASN A 201 1.47 60.00 58.97
C ASN A 201 1.35 60.28 60.47
N LYS A 202 1.52 59.24 61.31
CA LYS A 202 1.54 59.40 62.77
C LYS A 202 2.65 60.34 63.22
N ARG A 203 3.89 60.15 62.74
CA ARG A 203 5.03 61.02 63.09
C ARG A 203 4.77 62.48 62.73
N TYR A 204 4.23 62.76 61.55
CA TYR A 204 3.92 64.12 61.12
C TYR A 204 2.76 64.73 61.91
N THR A 205 1.74 63.94 62.23
CA THR A 205 0.63 64.37 63.09
C THR A 205 1.12 64.72 64.50
N ASP A 206 1.95 63.86 65.10
CA ASP A 206 2.56 64.09 66.42
C ASP A 206 3.44 65.35 66.42
N LEU A 207 4.20 65.59 65.34
CA LEU A 207 5.04 66.78 65.19
C LEU A 207 4.19 68.05 65.05
N ALA A 208 3.11 68.00 64.28
CA ALA A 208 2.16 69.11 64.15
C ALA A 208 1.50 69.45 65.51
N ALA A 209 1.07 68.43 66.26
CA ALA A 209 0.50 68.60 67.61
C ALA A 209 1.51 69.25 68.57
N LYS A 210 2.78 68.80 68.55
CA LYS A 210 3.85 69.42 69.36
C LYS A 210 4.10 70.87 68.96
N LEU A 211 4.16 71.18 67.66
CA LEU A 211 4.31 72.56 67.20
C LEU A 211 3.13 73.43 67.67
N GLN A 212 1.90 72.95 67.59
CA GLN A 212 0.72 73.66 68.07
C GLN A 212 0.77 73.91 69.58
N GLN A 213 1.23 72.94 70.38
CA GLN A 213 1.41 73.09 71.82
C GLN A 213 2.43 74.20 72.15
N HIS A 214 3.56 74.22 71.45
CA HIS A 214 4.63 75.20 71.69
C HIS A 214 4.30 76.61 71.18
N LEU A 215 3.57 76.72 70.06
CA LEU A 215 3.23 78.02 69.46
C LEU A 215 1.89 78.58 69.96
N GLY A 216 0.94 77.74 70.37
CA GLY A 216 -0.37 78.14 70.88
C GLY A 216 -0.44 78.33 72.40
N GLY A 217 0.47 77.72 73.16
CA GLY A 217 0.53 77.87 74.63
C GLY A 217 0.98 79.24 75.13
N ALA A 218 1.48 80.12 74.24
CA ALA A 218 1.91 81.47 74.60
C ALA A 218 0.74 82.48 74.75
N ALA A 219 -0.50 82.12 74.43
CA ALA A 219 -1.63 83.05 74.41
C ALA A 219 -2.47 83.12 75.70
N HIS A 220 -2.18 82.32 76.74
CA HIS A 220 -2.96 82.28 77.99
C HIS A 220 -2.15 82.52 79.27
N GLY A 221 -0.98 83.17 79.14
CA GLY A 221 -0.15 83.62 80.25
C GLY A 221 -0.01 85.13 80.31
N GLN A 222 -1.12 85.88 80.36
CA GLN A 222 -1.20 87.25 80.88
C GLN A 222 -2.51 87.42 81.63
#